data_AF-A0A6J1S4N5-F1
#
_entry.id   AF-A0A6J1S4N5-F1
#
_cell.length_a   1.000
_cell.length_b   1.000
_cell.length_c   1.000
_cell.angle_alpha   90.00
_cell.angle_beta   90.00
_cell.angle_gamma   90.00
#
_symmetry.space_group_name_H-M   'P 1'
#
loop_
_entity.id
_entity.type
_entity.pdbx_description
1 polymer ?
#
loop_
_entity_poly.entity_id
_entity_poly.type
_entity_poly.pdbx_seq_one_letter_code
_entity_poly.pdbx_strand_id
1 'polypeptide(L)'
;MIPKGTPTITLSNREIRAIQDKARQRQELREFLIKEKSNPFKTAAAMGTGYIMDPAFQRYEAAQSFMSEWTHGRPTLKSGMWFLGAVIAPIVGIGLWAHFTRKEFEGRCRRGEISYFDRNNKFV
;
A
#
# COMPACT_ATOMS: atom_id res chain seq x y z
N MET A 1 -19.77 -34.82 -16.08
CA MET A 1 -19.91 -34.86 -14.61
C MET A 1 -20.18 -33.45 -14.11
N ILE A 2 -21.41 -33.16 -13.69
CA ILE A 2 -21.81 -31.86 -13.15
C ILE A 2 -21.47 -31.88 -11.65
N PRO A 3 -20.69 -30.92 -11.12
CA PRO A 3 -20.31 -30.95 -9.71
C PRO A 3 -21.56 -30.82 -8.83
N LYS A 4 -21.79 -31.84 -7.99
CA LYS A 4 -22.84 -31.87 -6.96
C LYS A 4 -22.46 -30.88 -5.86
N GLY A 5 -23.17 -29.75 -5.76
CA GLY A 5 -22.97 -28.84 -4.63
C GLY A 5 -23.44 -27.39 -4.79
N THR A 6 -23.90 -26.94 -5.96
CA THR A 6 -24.37 -25.55 -6.10
C THR A 6 -25.75 -25.41 -5.43
N PRO A 7 -25.91 -24.61 -4.37
CA PRO A 7 -27.23 -24.31 -3.85
C PRO A 7 -28.02 -23.60 -4.96
N THR A 8 -29.24 -24.06 -5.24
CA THR A 8 -30.16 -23.39 -6.16
C THR A 8 -30.62 -22.09 -5.54
N ILE A 9 -29.86 -21.02 -5.79
CA ILE A 9 -30.21 -19.67 -5.34
C ILE A 9 -31.44 -19.24 -6.16
N THR A 10 -32.58 -19.04 -5.50
CA THR A 10 -33.76 -18.43 -6.13
C THR A 10 -33.48 -16.95 -6.33
N LEU A 11 -32.84 -16.61 -7.44
CA LEU A 11 -32.44 -15.24 -7.76
C LEU A 11 -33.67 -14.39 -8.12
N SER A 12 -33.74 -13.19 -7.55
CA SER A 12 -34.71 -12.19 -7.96
C SER A 12 -34.42 -11.71 -9.39
N ASN A 13 -35.45 -11.30 -10.14
CA ASN A 13 -35.30 -10.76 -11.50
C ASN A 13 -34.27 -9.62 -11.59
N ARG A 14 -34.10 -8.83 -10.51
CA ARG A 14 -33.08 -7.77 -10.43
C ARG A 14 -31.66 -8.32 -10.41
N GLU A 15 -31.44 -9.40 -9.66
CA GLU A 15 -30.13 -10.03 -9.51
C GLU A 15 -29.72 -10.73 -10.81
N ILE A 16 -30.67 -11.37 -11.49
CA ILE A 16 -30.46 -11.98 -12.81
C ILE A 16 -29.98 -10.91 -13.81
N ARG A 17 -30.64 -9.74 -13.85
CA ARG A 17 -30.22 -8.62 -14.71
C ARG A 17 -28.83 -8.12 -14.35
N ALA A 18 -28.53 -7.90 -13.07
CA ALA A 18 -27.21 -7.46 -12.63
C ALA A 18 -26.09 -8.46 -12.99
N ILE A 19 -26.37 -9.77 -12.94
CA ILE A 19 -25.43 -10.81 -13.35
C ILE A 19 -25.20 -10.76 -14.86
N GLN A 20 -26.27 -10.59 -15.65
CA GLN A 20 -26.20 -10.45 -17.10
C GLN A 20 -25.39 -9.21 -17.50
N ASP A 21 -25.63 -8.07 -16.85
CA ASP A 21 -24.90 -6.82 -17.11
C ASP A 21 -23.41 -6.96 -16.80
N LYS A 22 -23.06 -7.58 -15.65
CA LYS A 22 -21.66 -7.87 -15.31
C LYS A 22 -21.03 -8.88 -16.27
N ALA A 23 -21.78 -9.89 -16.73
CA ALA A 23 -21.29 -10.86 -17.69
C ALA A 23 -20.99 -10.20 -19.03
N ARG A 24 -21.87 -9.31 -19.49
CA ARG A 24 -21.70 -8.50 -20.70
C ARG A 24 -20.45 -7.62 -20.61
N GLN A 25 -20.30 -6.84 -19.52
CA GLN A 25 -19.11 -5.99 -19.32
C GLN A 25 -17.81 -6.80 -19.35
N ARG A 26 -17.79 -8.00 -18.72
CA ARG A 26 -16.61 -8.89 -18.76
C ARG A 26 -16.31 -9.40 -20.16
N GLN A 27 -17.32 -9.71 -20.96
CA GLN A 27 -17.14 -10.14 -22.35
C GLN A 27 -16.56 -9.00 -23.20
N GLU A 28 -17.12 -7.79 -23.09
CA GLU A 28 -16.65 -6.60 -23.81
C GLU A 28 -15.17 -6.30 -23.50
N LEU A 29 -14.78 -6.32 -22.21
CA LEU A 29 -13.38 -6.11 -21.80
C LEU A 29 -12.45 -7.23 -22.29
N ARG A 30 -12.92 -8.48 -22.29
CA ARG A 30 -12.15 -9.62 -22.77
C ARG A 30 -11.93 -9.56 -24.28
N GLU A 31 -12.95 -9.19 -25.04
CA GLU A 31 -12.86 -9.01 -26.49
C GLU A 31 -11.87 -7.90 -26.85
N PHE A 32 -11.91 -6.78 -26.13
CA PHE A 32 -10.93 -5.70 -26.26
C PHE A 32 -9.50 -6.21 -26.03
N LEU A 33 -9.27 -6.93 -24.93
CA LEU A 33 -7.96 -7.48 -24.59
C LEU A 33 -7.47 -8.50 -25.63
N ILE A 34 -8.35 -9.38 -26.11
CA ILE A 34 -8.00 -10.36 -27.15
C ILE A 34 -7.59 -9.63 -28.42
N LYS A 35 -8.35 -8.62 -28.86
CA LYS A 35 -8.06 -7.83 -30.07
C LYS A 35 -6.71 -7.12 -29.99
N GLU A 36 -6.39 -6.56 -28.82
CA GLU A 36 -5.13 -5.85 -28.61
C GLU A 36 -3.94 -6.81 -28.52
N LYS A 37 -4.12 -7.95 -27.85
CA LYS A 37 -3.10 -9.00 -27.74
C LYS A 37 -2.83 -9.71 -29.07
N SER A 38 -3.86 -9.92 -29.89
CA SER A 38 -3.73 -10.64 -31.16
C SER A 38 -3.16 -9.77 -32.30
N ASN A 39 -2.95 -8.47 -32.09
CA ASN A 39 -2.44 -7.55 -33.11
C ASN A 39 -0.90 -7.53 -33.14
N PRO A 40 -0.23 -8.15 -34.14
CA PRO A 40 1.22 -8.24 -34.19
C PRO A 40 1.91 -6.89 -34.42
N PHE A 41 1.23 -5.95 -35.08
CA PHE A 41 1.80 -4.64 -35.40
C PHE A 41 1.85 -3.72 -34.19
N LYS A 42 0.96 -3.87 -33.21
CA LYS A 42 1.02 -3.12 -31.95
C LYS A 42 2.15 -3.58 -31.05
N THR A 43 2.52 -4.86 -31.11
CA THR A 43 3.60 -5.42 -30.30
C THR A 43 4.98 -5.17 -30.92
N ALA A 44 5.07 -5.01 -32.25
CA ALA A 44 6.33 -4.92 -32.98
C ALA A 44 6.67 -3.54 -33.58
N ALA A 45 5.69 -2.68 -33.89
CA ALA A 45 5.94 -1.46 -34.66
C ALA A 45 6.14 -0.20 -33.77
N ALA A 46 7.40 0.25 -33.74
CA ALA A 46 7.84 1.65 -33.71
C ALA A 46 7.87 2.47 -32.42
N MET A 47 7.34 2.02 -31.26
CA MET A 47 7.53 2.79 -29.99
C MET A 47 7.56 1.91 -28.72
N GLY A 48 8.44 0.89 -28.73
CA GLY A 48 9.17 0.42 -27.54
C GLY A 48 8.43 -0.10 -26.30
N THR A 49 7.11 -0.30 -26.34
CA THR A 49 6.36 -0.64 -25.13
C THR A 49 5.47 -1.84 -25.41
N GLY A 50 6.05 -3.04 -25.26
CA GLY A 50 5.36 -4.33 -25.40
C GLY A 50 4.31 -4.60 -24.31
N TYR A 51 3.64 -3.57 -23.79
CA TYR A 51 2.63 -3.66 -22.75
C TYR A 51 1.29 -3.12 -23.24
N ILE A 52 0.21 -3.77 -22.80
CA ILE A 52 -1.17 -3.34 -23.04
C ILE A 52 -1.54 -2.39 -21.88
N MET A 53 -1.81 -1.12 -22.17
CA MET A 53 -2.22 -0.17 -21.13
C MET A 53 -3.69 -0.36 -20.80
N ASP A 54 -3.97 -0.96 -19.64
CA ASP A 54 -5.33 -1.05 -19.11
C ASP A 54 -5.73 0.29 -18.46
N PRO A 55 -6.77 0.98 -18.96
CA PRO A 55 -7.27 2.21 -18.35
C PRO A 55 -7.81 2.00 -16.94
N ALA A 56 -8.31 0.81 -16.59
CA ALA A 56 -8.78 0.52 -15.23
C ALA A 56 -7.60 0.48 -14.25
N PHE A 57 -6.49 -0.15 -14.64
CA PHE A 57 -5.26 -0.17 -13.85
C PHE A 57 -4.70 1.26 -13.68
N GLN A 58 -4.62 2.05 -14.75
CA GLN A 58 -4.16 3.43 -14.66
C GLN A 58 -5.02 4.29 -13.72
N ARG A 59 -6.35 4.11 -13.76
CA ARG A 59 -7.26 4.82 -12.84
C ARG A 59 -7.08 4.36 -11.41
N TYR A 60 -6.81 3.08 -11.17
CA TYR A 60 -6.55 2.55 -9.84
C TYR A 60 -5.25 3.10 -9.26
N GLU A 61 -4.18 3.09 -10.04
CA GLU A 61 -2.88 3.67 -9.64
C GLU A 61 -3.01 5.17 -9.39
N ALA A 62 -3.68 5.90 -10.29
CA ALA A 62 -3.97 7.31 -10.08
C ALA A 62 -4.84 7.54 -8.84
N ALA A 63 -5.87 6.71 -8.62
CA ALA A 63 -6.71 6.84 -7.43
C ALA A 63 -5.90 6.58 -6.15
N GLN A 64 -5.02 5.59 -6.12
CA GLN A 64 -4.17 5.34 -4.96
C GLN A 64 -3.27 6.53 -4.64
N SER A 65 -2.60 7.11 -5.64
CA SER A 65 -1.69 8.24 -5.43
C SER A 65 -2.44 9.54 -5.08
N PHE A 66 -3.56 9.83 -5.74
CA PHE A 66 -4.32 11.06 -5.49
C PHE A 66 -5.23 11.00 -4.25
N MET A 67 -5.71 9.81 -3.84
CA MET A 67 -6.56 9.66 -2.65
C MET A 67 -5.78 9.85 -1.35
N SER A 68 -4.48 9.55 -1.32
CA SER A 68 -3.64 9.76 -0.13
C SER A 68 -3.24 11.22 0.06
N GLU A 69 -3.03 11.98 -1.02
CA GLU A 69 -2.28 13.24 -0.92
C GLU A 69 -3.12 14.52 -0.89
N TRP A 70 -4.26 14.63 -1.59
CA TRP A 70 -4.84 15.98 -1.78
C TRP A 70 -6.35 16.14 -1.84
N THR A 71 -7.11 15.17 -2.38
CA THR A 71 -8.50 15.47 -2.77
C THR A 71 -9.57 14.96 -1.79
N HIS A 72 -9.30 13.90 -1.03
CA HIS A 72 -10.32 13.23 -0.20
C HIS A 72 -9.95 13.09 1.29
N GLY A 73 -8.77 13.56 1.70
CA GLY A 73 -8.32 13.52 3.08
C GLY A 73 -9.13 14.47 3.95
N ARG A 74 -10.22 13.99 4.56
CA ARG A 74 -10.91 14.76 5.62
C ARG A 74 -10.04 14.71 6.88
N PRO A 75 -9.64 15.86 7.46
CA PRO A 75 -8.92 15.86 8.73
C PRO A 75 -9.89 15.36 9.81
N THR A 76 -9.74 14.09 10.18
CA THR A 76 -10.52 13.44 11.23
C THR A 76 -9.63 13.20 12.44
N LEU A 77 -10.21 13.28 13.64
CA LEU A 77 -9.48 13.02 14.89
C LEU A 77 -8.83 11.63 14.88
N LYS A 78 -9.54 10.63 14.35
CA LYS A 78 -9.00 9.27 14.20
C LYS A 78 -7.75 9.25 13.32
N SER A 79 -7.74 9.94 12.19
CA SER A 79 -6.57 10.05 11.31
C SER A 79 -5.41 10.77 12.00
N GLY A 80 -5.70 11.86 12.72
CA GLY A 80 -4.69 12.59 13.50
C GLY A 80 -4.03 11.74 14.60
N MET A 81 -4.81 10.92 15.31
CA MET A 81 -4.27 9.99 16.31
C MET A 81 -3.35 8.94 15.69
N TRP A 82 -3.71 8.40 14.51
CA TRP A 82 -2.84 7.49 13.77
C TRP A 82 -1.52 8.15 13.37
N PHE A 83 -1.56 9.40 12.89
CA PHE A 83 -0.36 10.16 12.58
C PHE A 83 0.52 10.38 13.82
N LEU A 84 -0.07 10.84 14.93
CA LEU A 84 0.65 11.03 16.19
C LEU A 84 1.31 9.75 16.68
N GLY A 85 0.60 8.61 16.63
CA GLY A 85 1.12 7.31 17.05
C GLY A 85 2.19 6.75 16.10
N ALA A 86 1.98 6.85 14.79
CA ALA A 86 2.89 6.25 13.81
C ALA A 86 4.15 7.08 13.56
N VAL A 87 4.05 8.41 13.66
CA VAL A 87 5.15 9.33 13.31
C VAL A 87 5.78 9.95 14.55
N ILE A 88 4.97 10.56 15.42
CA ILE A 88 5.51 11.36 16.54
C ILE A 88 5.97 10.44 17.68
N ALA A 89 5.23 9.39 18.01
CA ALA A 89 5.60 8.47 19.08
C ALA A 89 6.99 7.80 18.91
N PRO A 90 7.39 7.26 17.73
CA PRO A 90 8.73 6.68 17.60
C PRO A 90 9.84 7.72 17.69
N ILE A 91 9.63 8.94 17.19
CA ILE A 91 10.62 10.03 17.29
C ILE A 91 10.88 10.36 18.76
N VAL A 92 9.80 10.58 19.52
CA VAL A 92 9.90 10.89 20.95
C VAL A 92 10.45 9.69 21.72
N GLY A 93 10.01 8.46 21.40
CA GLY A 93 10.47 7.24 22.04
C GLY A 93 11.97 7.02 21.89
N ILE A 94 12.50 7.13 20.67
CA ILE A 94 13.95 7.01 20.40
C ILE A 94 14.71 8.15 21.08
N GLY A 95 14.21 9.39 21.00
CA GLY A 95 14.84 10.54 21.63
C GLY A 95 14.97 10.40 23.15
N LEU A 96 13.90 9.99 23.82
CA LEU A 96 13.91 9.74 25.26
C LEU A 96 14.82 8.56 25.63
N TRP A 97 14.76 7.46 24.89
CA TRP A 97 15.61 6.30 25.11
C TRP A 97 17.11 6.66 24.99
N ALA A 98 17.48 7.41 23.95
CA ALA A 98 18.84 7.91 23.78
C ALA A 98 19.26 8.87 24.90
N HIS A 99 18.35 9.73 25.37
CA HIS A 99 18.64 10.64 26.48
C HIS A 99 18.90 9.90 27.80
N PHE A 100 18.05 8.92 28.15
CA PHE A 100 18.21 8.15 29.38
C PHE A 100 19.48 7.29 29.39
N THR A 101 19.76 6.61 28.28
CA THR A 101 20.98 5.79 28.14
C THR A 101 22.26 6.62 28.26
N ARG A 102 22.29 7.83 27.68
CA ARG A 102 23.42 8.77 27.85
C ARG A 102 23.58 9.23 29.30
N LYS A 103 22.49 9.65 29.94
CA LYS A 103 22.52 10.12 31.34
C LYS A 103 23.00 9.03 32.30
N GLU A 104 22.55 7.80 32.09
CA GLU A 104 22.99 6.64 32.87
C GLU A 104 24.47 6.35 32.64
N PHE A 105 24.92 6.33 31.39
CA PHE A 105 26.32 6.14 31.04
C PHE A 105 27.23 7.21 31.66
N GLU A 106 26.88 8.49 31.54
CA GLU A 106 27.62 9.59 32.16
C GLU A 106 27.65 9.46 33.70
N GLY A 107 26.54 9.05 34.30
CA GLY A 107 26.46 8.78 35.73
C GLY A 107 27.43 7.68 36.18
N ARG A 108 27.48 6.55 35.46
CA ARG A 108 28.43 5.45 35.71
C ARG A 108 29.88 5.91 35.55
N CYS A 109 30.17 6.71 34.54
CA CYS A 109 31.49 7.31 34.33
C CYS A 109 31.92 8.22 35.49
N ARG A 110 31.01 9.04 36.04
CA ARG A 110 31.29 9.92 37.18
C ARG A 110 31.53 9.16 38.49
N ARG A 111 30.84 8.04 38.69
CA ARG A 111 31.03 7.17 39.86
C ARG A 111 32.28 6.30 39.77
N GLY A 112 32.93 6.24 38.60
CA GLY A 112 34.12 5.41 38.37
C GLY A 112 33.81 3.93 38.15
N GLU A 113 32.54 3.57 37.91
CA GLU A 113 32.12 2.18 37.65
C GLU A 113 32.65 1.66 36.30
N ILE A 114 32.93 2.58 35.36
CA ILE A 114 33.48 2.26 34.04
C ILE A 114 34.92 2.76 33.97
N SER A 115 35.85 1.81 33.74
CA SER A 115 37.27 2.11 33.53
C SER A 115 37.46 3.04 32.33
N TYR A 116 38.49 3.89 32.35
CA TYR A 116 38.75 4.82 31.24
C TYR A 116 39.03 4.11 29.90
N PHE A 117 39.47 2.85 29.93
CA PHE A 117 39.71 2.04 28.74
C PHE A 117 38.41 1.61 28.06
N ASP A 118 37.35 1.35 28.82
CA ASP A 118 36.08 0.78 28.36
C ASP A 118 35.01 1.85 28.01
N ARG A 119 35.43 3.12 27.89
CA ARG A 119 34.53 4.22 27.52
C ARG A 119 34.38 4.29 26.01
N ASN A 120 33.15 4.11 25.53
CA ASN A 120 32.83 4.18 24.09
C ASN A 120 33.16 5.55 23.45
N ASN A 121 33.16 6.65 24.23
CA ASN A 121 33.48 8.01 23.76
C ASN A 121 34.74 8.52 24.45
N LYS A 122 35.90 7.98 24.08
CA LYS A 122 37.17 8.30 24.75
C LYS A 122 37.87 9.55 24.20
N PHE A 123 37.67 9.87 22.92
CA PHE A 123 38.44 10.87 22.15
C PHE A 123 37.57 11.91 21.44
N VAL A 124 36.30 12.01 21.81
CA VAL A 124 35.33 12.98 21.27
C VAL A 124 34.74 13.78 22.41
#